data_AF-A0A4Y8CB61-F1
#
_entry.id   AF-A0A4Y8CB61-F1
#
_cell.length_a   1.000
_cell.length_b   1.000
_cell.length_c   1.000
_cell.angle_alpha   90.00
_cell.angle_beta   90.00
_cell.angle_gamma   90.00
#
_symmetry.space_group_name_H-M   'P 1'
#
loop_
_entity.id
_entity.type
_entity.pdbx_description
1 polymer ?
#
loop_
_entity_poly.entity_id
_entity_poly.type
_entity_poly.pdbx_seq_one_letter_code
_entity_poly.pdbx_strand_id
1 'polypeptide(L)'
;IGAGAGILQKENYGRLSLVKNDGRDINISGTNLSAIGMGATDIISQNSVSLRESKGQIDANTADAMGFNAYGGGGKQIIVGASSIDAYMNTNGNGFSKGSGFSVGSGKNMSKMLEASIVTISSMTTADAISLYNVSTGSGFSSGSGQSQFATLKISADNKAGAT
;
A
#
# COMPACT_ATOMS: atom_id res chain seq x y z
N ILE A 1 6.86 17.00 -19.44
CA ILE A 1 7.07 15.78 -18.62
C ILE A 1 7.28 14.63 -19.60
N GLY A 2 8.45 13.97 -19.57
CA GLY A 2 8.84 12.99 -20.60
C GLY A 2 7.99 11.72 -20.56
N ALA A 3 7.58 11.23 -21.74
CA ALA A 3 7.07 9.88 -21.89
C ALA A 3 8.14 8.90 -21.38
N GLY A 4 7.81 8.08 -20.38
CA GLY A 4 8.76 7.21 -19.67
C GLY A 4 9.09 7.63 -18.23
N ALA A 5 8.62 8.80 -17.76
CA ALA A 5 8.88 9.29 -16.40
C ALA A 5 8.12 8.55 -15.28
N GLY A 6 7.68 7.30 -15.49
CA GLY A 6 7.09 6.48 -14.43
C GLY A 6 5.97 7.21 -13.67
N ILE A 7 4.98 7.75 -14.39
CA ILE A 7 3.81 8.43 -13.78
C ILE A 7 2.90 7.36 -13.14
N LEU A 8 3.42 6.65 -12.12
CA LEU A 8 2.66 5.77 -11.24
C LEU A 8 1.73 6.61 -10.36
N GLN A 9 2.07 7.89 -10.11
CA GLN A 9 1.25 8.85 -9.39
C GLN A 9 1.44 10.25 -10.01
N LYS A 10 0.46 10.70 -10.80
CA LYS A 10 0.46 12.07 -11.34
C LYS A 10 0.13 13.10 -10.26
N GLU A 11 -0.55 12.66 -9.21
CA GLU A 11 -1.01 13.45 -8.08
C GLU A 11 -0.66 12.69 -6.80
N ASN A 12 0.09 13.34 -5.91
CA ASN A 12 0.48 12.81 -4.61
C ASN A 12 0.59 13.99 -3.63
N TYR A 13 -0.15 13.91 -2.52
CA TYR A 13 -0.22 14.95 -1.48
C TYR A 13 0.47 14.53 -0.18
N GLY A 14 1.25 13.44 -0.21
CA GLY A 14 1.93 12.87 0.96
C GLY A 14 1.01 12.03 1.85
N ARG A 15 1.53 11.64 3.03
CA ARG A 15 0.80 10.94 4.09
C ARG A 15 0.68 11.83 5.31
N LEU A 16 -0.43 11.72 6.02
CA LEU A 16 -0.59 12.30 7.35
C LEU A 16 -0.15 11.29 8.41
N SER A 17 0.68 11.72 9.36
CA SER A 17 1.04 10.95 10.56
C SER A 17 0.60 11.72 11.80
N LEU A 18 -0.07 11.03 12.71
CA LEU A 18 -0.58 11.59 13.96
C LEU A 18 0.01 10.80 15.12
N VAL A 19 0.44 11.53 16.15
CA VAL A 19 1.05 10.93 17.33
C VAL A 19 0.25 11.35 18.55
N LYS A 20 -0.12 10.37 19.37
CA LYS A 20 -0.74 10.57 20.68
C LYS A 20 0.16 9.98 21.76
N ASN A 21 0.20 10.61 22.92
CA ASN A 21 1.12 10.28 24.00
C ASN A 21 0.47 9.55 25.19
N ASP A 22 -0.81 9.17 25.11
CA ASP A 22 -1.55 8.49 26.19
C ASP A 22 -1.90 7.02 25.88
N GLY A 23 -1.42 6.49 24.75
CA GLY A 23 -1.61 5.09 24.35
C GLY A 23 -3.04 4.71 23.92
N ARG A 24 -3.99 5.64 23.90
CA ARG A 24 -5.34 5.41 23.38
C ARG A 24 -5.42 5.70 21.89
N ASP A 25 -6.42 5.12 21.22
CA ASP A 25 -6.66 5.40 19.81
C ASP A 25 -6.98 6.88 19.56
N ILE A 26 -6.53 7.38 18.42
CA ILE A 26 -6.98 8.68 17.90
C ILE A 26 -8.26 8.43 17.11
N ASN A 27 -9.40 8.73 17.72
CA ASN A 27 -10.68 8.66 17.02
C ASN A 27 -10.84 9.87 16.08
N ILE A 28 -10.57 9.68 14.79
CA ILE A 28 -10.69 10.71 13.76
C ILE A 28 -12.04 10.57 13.08
N SER A 29 -12.82 11.64 13.09
CA SER A 29 -14.08 11.72 12.37
C SER A 29 -14.22 13.10 11.73
N GLY A 30 -14.88 13.16 10.58
CA GLY A 30 -15.05 14.39 9.83
C GLY A 30 -15.57 14.15 8.43
N THR A 31 -15.68 15.22 7.66
CA THR A 31 -16.05 15.19 6.24
C THR A 31 -14.80 15.12 5.37
N ASN A 32 -14.87 14.41 4.24
CA ASN A 32 -13.80 14.35 3.24
C ASN A 32 -12.43 13.82 3.75
N LEU A 33 -12.44 12.86 4.69
CA LEU A 33 -11.21 12.26 5.21
C LEU A 33 -10.39 11.50 4.16
N SER A 34 -10.97 11.12 3.03
CA SER A 34 -10.24 10.53 1.90
C SER A 34 -9.20 11.49 1.30
N ALA A 35 -9.36 12.81 1.47
CA ALA A 35 -8.39 13.79 0.99
C ALA A 35 -7.05 13.73 1.76
N ILE A 36 -7.05 13.16 2.96
CA ILE A 36 -5.86 12.96 3.80
C ILE A 36 -5.46 11.48 3.90
N GLY A 37 -6.06 10.60 3.10
CA GLY A 37 -5.80 9.16 3.12
C GLY A 37 -6.27 8.46 4.39
N MET A 38 -7.31 8.98 5.05
CA MET A 38 -7.93 8.38 6.24
C MET A 38 -9.44 8.18 6.08
N GLY A 39 -9.91 8.05 4.83
CA GLY A 39 -11.30 7.74 4.52
C GLY A 39 -11.66 6.28 4.81
N ALA A 40 -12.94 5.95 4.73
CA ALA A 40 -13.46 4.60 5.01
C ALA A 40 -12.93 3.49 4.08
N THR A 41 -12.33 3.88 2.95
CA THR A 41 -11.76 2.95 1.95
C THR A 41 -10.24 2.92 1.98
N ASP A 42 -9.60 3.78 2.78
CA ASP A 42 -8.15 3.86 2.89
C ASP A 42 -7.65 2.87 3.94
N ILE A 43 -6.50 2.23 3.68
CA ILE A 43 -5.85 1.39 4.67
C ILE A 43 -4.92 2.26 5.53
N ILE A 44 -5.13 2.24 6.85
CA ILE A 44 -4.45 3.09 7.82
C ILE A 44 -3.66 2.22 8.79
N SER A 45 -2.39 2.54 8.98
CA SER A 45 -1.54 1.89 9.97
C SER A 45 -1.58 2.66 11.29
N GLN A 46 -1.88 1.94 12.37
CA GLN A 46 -1.89 2.49 13.73
C GLN A 46 -1.24 1.49 14.69
N ASN A 47 -0.44 2.00 15.64
CA ASN A 47 0.13 1.19 16.70
C ASN A 47 0.44 2.06 17.93
N SER A 48 0.44 1.44 19.11
CA SER A 48 0.96 2.03 20.35
C SER A 48 2.24 1.31 20.73
N VAL A 49 3.33 2.05 20.97
CA VAL A 49 4.65 1.47 21.24
C VAL A 49 5.09 1.83 22.66
N SER A 50 5.46 0.83 23.45
CA SER A 50 6.07 1.02 24.77
C SER A 50 7.56 1.37 24.67
N LEU A 51 8.10 1.98 25.73
CA LEU A 51 9.54 2.29 25.81
C LEU A 51 10.45 1.05 25.73
N ARG A 52 9.90 -0.14 26.05
CA ARG A 52 10.63 -1.39 25.90
C ARG A 52 10.70 -1.80 24.42
N GLU A 53 9.56 -1.76 23.74
CA GLU A 53 9.46 -2.10 22.31
C GLU A 53 10.27 -1.14 21.45
N SER A 54 10.33 0.15 21.82
CA SER A 54 11.13 1.15 21.09
C SER A 54 12.65 0.93 21.17
N LYS A 55 13.11 0.03 22.05
CA LYS A 55 14.54 -0.33 22.17
C LYS A 55 14.90 -1.60 21.40
N GLY A 56 13.89 -2.36 20.97
CA GLY A 56 14.07 -3.56 20.15
C GLY A 56 14.16 -3.22 18.66
N GLN A 57 14.24 -4.27 17.83
CA GLN A 57 14.05 -4.12 16.40
C GLN A 57 12.59 -3.72 16.13
N ILE A 58 12.39 -2.61 15.44
CA ILE A 58 11.06 -2.12 15.04
C ILE A 58 10.58 -3.00 13.88
N ASP A 59 9.43 -3.66 14.03
CA ASP A 59 8.81 -4.46 12.98
C ASP A 59 8.23 -3.57 11.86
N ALA A 60 8.01 -4.14 10.67
CA ALA A 60 7.54 -3.38 9.51
C ALA A 60 6.18 -2.69 9.67
N ASN A 61 5.25 -3.26 10.46
CA ASN A 61 3.94 -2.65 10.68
C ASN A 61 4.05 -1.47 11.65
N THR A 62 4.85 -1.62 12.71
CA THR A 62 5.19 -0.53 13.62
C THR A 62 5.96 0.58 12.88
N ALA A 63 6.91 0.23 12.03
CA ALA A 63 7.65 1.18 11.20
C ALA A 63 6.72 1.98 10.26
N ASP A 64 5.71 1.33 9.66
CA ASP A 64 4.73 2.02 8.84
C ASP A 64 3.85 2.98 9.67
N ALA A 65 3.41 2.56 10.85
CA ALA A 65 2.64 3.41 11.77
C ALA A 65 3.47 4.59 12.31
N MET A 66 4.79 4.43 12.46
CA MET A 66 5.72 5.50 12.84
C MET A 66 6.06 6.45 11.67
N GLY A 67 5.62 6.15 10.44
CA GLY A 67 5.81 7.00 9.28
C GLY A 67 7.16 6.85 8.57
N PHE A 68 7.89 5.75 8.80
CA PHE A 68 9.16 5.52 8.09
C PHE A 68 8.97 5.23 6.59
N ASN A 69 7.81 4.69 6.22
CA ASN A 69 7.57 4.23 4.86
C ASN A 69 6.74 5.23 4.06
N ALA A 70 7.23 5.60 2.88
CA ALA A 70 6.50 6.46 1.94
C ALA A 70 5.26 5.76 1.34
N TYR A 71 5.30 4.43 1.22
CA TYR A 71 4.20 3.56 0.78
C TYR A 71 3.91 2.53 1.87
N GLY A 72 2.66 2.09 2.00
CA GLY A 72 2.25 1.12 3.03
C GLY A 72 3.20 -0.08 3.11
N GLY A 73 3.94 -0.18 4.22
CA GLY A 73 4.78 -1.33 4.57
C GLY A 73 6.19 -1.39 3.97
N GLY A 74 6.73 -0.31 3.40
CA GLY A 74 8.17 -0.15 3.16
C GLY A 74 8.79 -0.99 2.03
N GLY A 75 8.03 -1.90 1.43
CA GLY A 75 8.44 -2.70 0.27
C GLY A 75 7.94 -2.12 -1.05
N LYS A 76 7.14 -2.91 -1.78
CA LYS A 76 6.59 -2.53 -3.09
C LYS A 76 5.37 -1.62 -2.95
N GLN A 77 5.19 -0.71 -3.90
CA GLN A 77 3.97 0.07 -3.99
C GLN A 77 2.80 -0.83 -4.40
N ILE A 78 1.69 -0.78 -3.66
CA ILE A 78 0.47 -1.53 -3.96
C ILE A 78 -0.39 -0.71 -4.93
N ILE A 79 -0.72 -1.31 -6.08
CA ILE A 79 -1.58 -0.73 -7.11
C ILE A 79 -2.88 -1.53 -7.16
N VAL A 80 -4.01 -0.87 -6.96
CA VAL A 80 -5.35 -1.46 -7.04
C VAL A 80 -5.94 -1.21 -8.42
N GLY A 81 -6.66 -2.19 -8.98
CA GLY A 81 -7.35 -2.06 -10.27
C GLY A 81 -6.61 -2.72 -11.45
N ALA A 82 -5.55 -3.50 -11.19
CA ALA A 82 -4.84 -4.25 -12.22
C ALA A 82 -4.61 -5.69 -11.77
N SER A 83 -4.93 -6.66 -12.64
CA SER A 83 -4.77 -8.09 -12.35
C SER A 83 -3.33 -8.58 -12.48
N SER A 84 -2.48 -7.85 -13.20
CA SER A 84 -1.05 -8.14 -13.37
C SER A 84 -0.29 -6.88 -13.78
N ILE A 85 1.05 -6.95 -13.75
CA ILE A 85 1.91 -5.87 -14.25
C ILE A 85 1.73 -5.68 -15.76
N ASP A 86 1.55 -6.75 -16.52
CA ASP A 86 1.25 -6.65 -17.95
C ASP A 86 -0.11 -5.96 -18.18
N ALA A 87 -1.14 -6.31 -17.41
CA ALA A 87 -2.44 -5.66 -17.48
C ALA A 87 -2.35 -4.18 -17.10
N TYR A 88 -1.58 -3.87 -16.04
CA TYR A 88 -1.28 -2.50 -15.65
C TYR A 88 -0.64 -1.76 -16.81
N MET A 89 0.46 -2.26 -17.40
CA MET A 89 1.19 -1.60 -18.50
C MET A 89 0.34 -1.42 -19.76
N ASN A 90 -0.57 -2.34 -20.06
CA ASN A 90 -1.44 -2.24 -21.24
C ASN A 90 -2.62 -1.27 -21.05
N THR A 91 -2.88 -0.79 -19.83
CA THR A 91 -3.94 0.20 -19.56
C THR A 91 -3.62 1.54 -20.22
N ASN A 92 -4.62 2.18 -20.83
CA ASN A 92 -4.46 3.52 -21.41
C ASN A 92 -4.27 4.59 -20.33
N GLY A 93 -3.48 5.62 -20.63
CA GLY A 93 -3.25 6.75 -19.70
C GLY A 93 -2.06 6.56 -18.75
N ASN A 94 -1.42 5.39 -18.76
CA ASN A 94 -0.12 5.20 -18.15
C ASN A 94 1.02 5.48 -19.17
N GLY A 95 2.26 5.61 -18.68
CA GLY A 95 3.45 5.80 -19.53
C GLY A 95 3.93 4.56 -20.29
N PHE A 96 3.21 3.43 -20.21
CA PHE A 96 3.66 2.10 -20.66
C PHE A 96 2.76 1.48 -21.75
N SER A 97 1.67 2.13 -22.11
CA SER A 97 0.75 1.66 -23.15
C SER A 97 1.43 1.51 -24.52
N LYS A 98 0.81 0.72 -25.40
CA LYS A 98 1.31 0.48 -26.76
C LYS A 98 1.52 1.80 -27.51
N GLY A 99 2.73 2.00 -28.03
CA GLY A 99 3.12 3.25 -28.71
C GLY A 99 3.86 4.26 -27.82
N SER A 100 3.97 4.03 -26.52
CA SER A 100 4.72 4.93 -25.61
C SER A 100 6.24 4.84 -25.74
N GLY A 101 6.76 3.82 -26.41
CA GLY A 101 8.19 3.48 -26.45
C GLY A 101 8.69 2.68 -25.24
N PHE A 102 7.85 2.51 -24.21
CA PHE A 102 8.17 1.76 -22.97
C PHE A 102 7.21 0.59 -22.72
N SER A 103 6.47 0.17 -23.74
CA SER A 103 5.51 -0.92 -23.63
C SER A 103 6.16 -2.28 -23.39
N VAL A 104 5.34 -3.26 -23.00
CA VAL A 104 5.76 -4.66 -22.93
C VAL A 104 6.41 -5.06 -24.26
N GLY A 105 7.58 -5.69 -24.20
CA GLY A 105 8.34 -6.09 -25.40
C GLY A 105 9.11 -4.97 -26.11
N SER A 106 9.17 -3.74 -25.58
CA SER A 106 9.95 -2.62 -26.17
C SER A 106 11.47 -2.77 -26.10
N GLY A 107 11.99 -3.90 -25.58
CA GLY A 107 13.42 -4.09 -25.30
C GLY A 107 13.95 -3.31 -24.10
N LYS A 108 13.14 -2.43 -23.49
CA LYS A 108 13.52 -1.62 -22.31
C LYS A 108 13.35 -2.34 -20.97
N ASN A 109 12.84 -3.58 -20.98
CA ASN A 109 12.64 -4.44 -19.80
C ASN A 109 11.88 -3.75 -18.65
N MET A 110 10.94 -2.86 -18.97
CA MET A 110 10.23 -2.06 -17.98
C MET A 110 9.33 -2.91 -17.07
N SER A 111 8.78 -4.02 -17.58
CA SER A 111 8.02 -4.97 -16.77
C SER A 111 8.84 -5.55 -15.61
N LYS A 112 10.12 -5.87 -15.82
CA LYS A 112 11.02 -6.37 -14.75
C LYS A 112 11.29 -5.32 -13.67
N MET A 113 11.41 -4.06 -14.07
CA MET A 113 11.56 -2.95 -13.13
C MET A 113 10.29 -2.79 -12.28
N LEU A 114 9.11 -2.87 -12.92
CA LEU A 114 7.83 -2.83 -12.22
C LEU A 114 7.65 -4.05 -11.29
N GLU A 115 8.09 -5.25 -11.68
CA GLU A 115 8.06 -6.44 -10.81
C GLU A 115 8.88 -6.24 -9.53
N ALA A 116 9.97 -5.47 -9.60
CA ALA A 116 10.77 -5.13 -8.42
C ALA A 116 10.10 -4.05 -7.54
N SER A 117 9.37 -3.10 -8.13
CA SER A 117 8.91 -1.89 -7.43
C SER A 117 7.42 -1.87 -7.05
N ILE A 118 6.56 -2.63 -7.74
CA ILE A 118 5.11 -2.61 -7.53
C ILE A 118 4.52 -4.00 -7.34
N VAL A 119 3.38 -4.05 -6.67
CA VAL A 119 2.49 -5.21 -6.62
C VAL A 119 1.09 -4.77 -7.02
N THR A 120 0.44 -5.55 -7.88
CA THR A 120 -0.89 -5.24 -8.39
C THR A 120 -1.93 -6.16 -7.77
N ILE A 121 -3.08 -5.61 -7.40
CA ILE A 121 -4.29 -6.36 -7.04
C ILE A 121 -5.46 -5.85 -7.87
N SER A 122 -6.33 -6.75 -8.32
CA SER A 122 -7.47 -6.39 -9.16
C SER A 122 -8.46 -5.50 -8.43
N SER A 123 -8.70 -5.75 -7.15
CA SER A 123 -9.66 -5.02 -6.32
C SER A 123 -9.29 -5.12 -4.84
N MET A 124 -9.87 -4.26 -3.99
CA MET A 124 -9.80 -4.41 -2.52
C MET A 124 -10.91 -5.34 -2.01
N THR A 125 -11.14 -6.46 -2.69
CA THR A 125 -11.98 -7.54 -2.16
C THR A 125 -11.18 -8.41 -1.21
N THR A 126 -11.84 -9.14 -0.31
CA THR A 126 -11.14 -10.04 0.62
C THR A 126 -10.28 -11.06 -0.12
N ALA A 127 -10.75 -11.60 -1.26
CA ALA A 127 -10.00 -12.58 -2.04
C ALA A 127 -8.67 -12.03 -2.60
N ASP A 128 -8.65 -10.76 -3.00
CA ASP A 128 -7.45 -10.11 -3.55
C ASP A 128 -6.55 -9.60 -2.41
N ALA A 129 -7.15 -8.95 -1.42
CA ALA A 129 -6.45 -8.32 -0.30
C ALA A 129 -5.80 -9.33 0.65
N ILE A 130 -6.36 -10.55 0.80
CA ILE A 130 -5.82 -11.58 1.70
C ILE A 130 -4.41 -12.02 1.33
N SER A 131 -3.96 -11.80 0.10
CA SER A 131 -2.58 -12.10 -0.32
C SER A 131 -1.56 -11.14 0.30
N LEU A 132 -1.98 -9.90 0.62
CA LEU A 132 -1.12 -8.82 1.10
C LEU A 132 -1.37 -8.46 2.57
N TYR A 133 -2.64 -8.52 2.99
CA TYR A 133 -3.12 -8.03 4.28
C TYR A 133 -3.72 -9.15 5.15
N ASN A 134 -3.73 -8.92 6.46
CA ASN A 134 -4.31 -9.81 7.46
C ASN A 134 -5.83 -9.69 7.56
N VAL A 135 -6.56 -10.01 6.48
CA VAL A 135 -8.03 -9.86 6.37
C VAL A 135 -8.80 -11.19 6.39
N SER A 136 -8.14 -12.30 6.78
CA SER A 136 -8.79 -13.62 6.86
C SER A 136 -9.88 -13.66 7.93
N THR A 137 -10.83 -14.58 7.79
CA THR A 137 -11.82 -14.87 8.84
C THR A 137 -11.10 -15.16 10.17
N GLY A 138 -11.51 -14.49 11.25
CA GLY A 138 -10.90 -14.62 12.57
C GLY A 138 -9.70 -13.70 12.84
N SER A 139 -9.23 -12.90 11.88
CA SER A 139 -8.12 -11.95 12.12
C SER A 139 -8.50 -10.70 12.90
N GLY A 140 -9.81 -10.45 13.10
CA GLY A 140 -10.34 -9.17 13.60
C GLY A 140 -10.44 -8.08 12.53
N PHE A 141 -9.79 -8.23 11.38
CA PHE A 141 -9.79 -7.26 10.27
C PHE A 141 -10.51 -7.78 9.01
N SER A 142 -11.32 -8.84 9.13
CA SER A 142 -12.10 -9.36 8.02
C SER A 142 -13.09 -8.32 7.48
N SER A 143 -13.48 -8.43 6.21
CA SER A 143 -14.51 -7.56 5.64
C SER A 143 -15.78 -7.57 6.50
N GLY A 144 -16.31 -6.39 6.79
CA GLY A 144 -17.48 -6.21 7.66
C GLY A 144 -17.21 -6.25 9.17
N SER A 145 -15.96 -6.43 9.62
CA SER A 145 -15.63 -6.41 11.06
C SER A 145 -15.68 -5.02 11.71
N GLY A 146 -15.85 -3.96 10.92
CA GLY A 146 -15.70 -2.57 11.35
C GLY A 146 -14.24 -2.12 11.51
N GLN A 147 -13.26 -3.03 11.39
CA GLN A 147 -11.83 -2.74 11.57
C GLN A 147 -10.98 -3.06 10.34
N SER A 148 -11.59 -3.44 9.21
CA SER A 148 -10.87 -3.87 8.00
C SER A 148 -9.92 -2.83 7.43
N GLN A 149 -10.17 -1.54 7.66
CA GLN A 149 -9.29 -0.45 7.24
C GLN A 149 -7.95 -0.40 8.01
N PHE A 150 -7.86 -1.10 9.15
CA PHE A 150 -6.65 -1.19 9.96
C PHE A 150 -5.91 -2.51 9.78
N ALA A 151 -6.27 -3.29 8.75
CA ALA A 151 -5.63 -4.55 8.46
C ALA A 151 -4.12 -4.35 8.21
N THR A 152 -3.29 -5.03 8.99
CA THR A 152 -1.84 -4.96 8.83
C THR A 152 -1.37 -5.72 7.60
N LEU A 153 -0.22 -5.30 7.05
CA LEU A 153 0.45 -6.06 6.00
C LEU A 153 1.02 -7.35 6.59
N LYS A 154 1.02 -8.40 5.78
CA LYS A 154 1.71 -9.64 6.12
C LYS A 154 3.23 -9.40 6.11
N ILE A 155 3.93 -9.76 7.17
CA ILE A 155 5.39 -9.55 7.27
C ILE A 155 6.20 -10.81 6.95
N SER A 156 5.59 -11.76 6.23
CA SER A 156 6.25 -12.98 5.77
C SER A 156 7.13 -12.71 4.55
N ALA A 157 8.25 -13.43 4.41
CA ALA A 157 9.09 -13.39 3.21
C ALA A 157 8.31 -13.66 1.91
N ASP A 158 7.21 -14.43 1.99
CA ASP A 158 6.32 -14.73 0.86
C ASP A 158 5.30 -13.63 0.56
N ASN A 159 5.23 -12.55 1.35
CA ASN A 159 4.33 -11.45 1.03
C ASN A 159 4.86 -10.73 -0.21
N LYS A 160 4.02 -10.65 -1.26
CA LYS A 160 4.32 -9.95 -2.50
C LYS A 160 4.57 -8.44 -2.30
N ALA A 161 4.07 -7.83 -1.23
CA ALA A 161 4.40 -6.45 -0.87
C ALA A 161 5.83 -6.29 -0.33
N GLY A 162 6.52 -7.37 0.08
CA GLY A 162 7.91 -7.32 0.53
C GLY A 162 8.12 -6.62 1.88
N ALA A 163 7.08 -6.51 2.70
CA ALA A 163 7.20 -6.05 4.08
C ALA A 163 7.86 -7.17 4.92
N THR A 164 8.98 -6.86 5.59
CA THR A 164 9.74 -7.78 6.45
C THR A 164 10.16 -7.10 7.74
#